data_AF-A0A920W620-F1
#
_entry.id   AF-A0A920W620-F1
#
_cell.length_a   1.000
_cell.length_b   1.000
_cell.length_c   1.000
_cell.angle_alpha   90.00
_cell.angle_beta   90.00
_cell.angle_gamma   90.00
#
_symmetry.space_group_name_H-M   'P 1'
#
loop_
_entity.id
_entity.type
_entity.pdbx_description
1 polymer ?
#
loop_
_entity_poly.entity_id
_entity_poly.type
_entity_poly.pdbx_seq_one_letter_code
_entity_poly.pdbx_strand_id
1 'polypeptide(L)' 'MICRYRLLPAVALLFLAVPVTINAQTTATPRTPSGHPDLSGTYDIATLTPLQRPERFGEQAFLTEEEAPRA' A
#
# COMPACT_ATOMS: atom_id res chain seq x y z
N MET A 1 -24.12 -7.68 -40.19
CA MET A 1 -23.11 -6.76 -39.60
C MET A 1 -23.67 -5.67 -38.67
N ILE A 2 -24.99 -5.63 -38.40
CA ILE A 2 -25.68 -4.53 -37.67
C ILE A 2 -25.94 -4.85 -36.18
N CYS A 3 -25.89 -6.13 -35.78
CA CYS A 3 -26.27 -6.57 -34.42
C CYS A 3 -25.23 -6.23 -33.33
N ARG A 4 -23.97 -6.04 -33.71
CA ARG A 4 -22.86 -5.74 -32.80
C ARG A 4 -22.83 -4.28 -32.30
N TYR A 5 -23.45 -3.35 -33.03
CA TYR A 5 -23.45 -1.91 -32.71
C TYR A 5 -24.63 -1.43 -31.86
N ARG A 6 -25.69 -2.24 -31.70
CA ARG A 6 -26.87 -1.89 -30.88
C ARG A 6 -26.66 -2.07 -29.38
N LEU A 7 -25.74 -2.94 -28.98
CA LEU A 7 -25.37 -3.18 -27.58
C LEU A 7 -24.41 -2.14 -27.01
N LEU A 8 -23.62 -1.49 -27.87
CA LEU A 8 -22.65 -0.44 -27.50
C LEU A 8 -23.24 0.73 -26.71
N PRO A 9 -24.36 1.38 -27.13
CA PRO A 9 -24.92 2.51 -26.37
C PRO A 9 -25.50 2.08 -25.02
N ALA A 10 -26.09 0.88 -24.94
CA ALA A 10 -26.65 0.35 -23.69
C ALA A 10 -25.56 0.06 -22.66
N VAL A 11 -24.41 -0.48 -23.10
CA VAL A 11 -23.24 -0.70 -22.25
C VAL A 11 -22.63 0.63 -21.80
N ALA A 12 -22.50 1.61 -22.70
CA ALA A 12 -21.99 2.95 -22.34
C ALA A 12 -22.90 3.66 -21.32
N LEU A 13 -24.23 3.54 -21.48
CA LEU A 13 -25.20 4.11 -20.53
C LEU A 13 -25.13 3.42 -19.16
N LEU A 14 -24.90 2.10 -19.14
CA LEU A 14 -24.71 1.33 -17.92
C LEU A 14 -23.45 1.78 -17.16
N PHE A 15 -22.33 2.02 -17.86
CA PHE A 15 -21.11 2.55 -17.24
C PHE A 15 -21.29 3.98 -16.70
N LEU A 16 -22.10 4.82 -17.34
CA LEU A 16 -22.40 6.18 -16.87
C LEU A 16 -23.30 6.20 -15.63
N ALA A 17 -24.15 5.17 -15.45
CA ALA A 17 -25.10 5.08 -14.36
C ALA A 17 -24.50 4.51 -13.05
N VAL A 18 -23.26 4.00 -13.08
CA VAL A 18 -22.59 3.49 -11.87
C VAL A 18 -21.89 4.65 -11.16
N PRO A 19 -22.29 5.02 -9.93
CA PRO A 19 -21.57 6.02 -9.16
C PRO A 19 -20.18 5.48 -8.81
N VAL A 20 -19.13 6.13 -9.31
CA VAL A 20 -17.75 5.90 -8.88
C VAL A 20 -17.60 6.50 -7.48
N THR A 21 -17.59 5.65 -6.45
CA THR A 21 -17.30 6.08 -5.08
C THR A 21 -15.79 6.04 -4.87
N ILE A 22 -15.16 7.20 -4.75
CA ILE A 22 -13.76 7.31 -4.32
C ILE A 22 -13.78 7.31 -2.79
N ASN A 23 -13.41 6.18 -2.19
CA ASN A 23 -13.33 6.04 -0.74
C ASN A 23 -11.91 6.45 -0.29
N ALA A 24 -11.74 7.72 0.08
CA ALA A 24 -10.54 8.17 0.77
C ALA A 24 -10.63 7.69 2.24
N GLN A 25 -9.57 7.08 2.76
CA GLN A 25 -9.53 6.63 4.16
C GLN A 25 -9.60 7.85 5.09
N THR A 26 -10.79 8.17 5.61
CA THR A 26 -11.04 9.29 6.53
C THR A 26 -11.03 8.87 8.00
N THR A 27 -10.32 7.79 8.33
CA THR A 27 -10.19 7.38 9.73
C THR A 27 -9.33 8.38 10.48
N ALA A 28 -9.94 9.15 11.38
CA ALA A 28 -9.22 10.06 12.24
C ALA A 28 -8.23 9.27 13.12
N THR A 29 -6.94 9.57 13.01
CA THR A 29 -5.92 8.98 13.89
C THR A 29 -6.27 9.34 15.35
N PRO A 30 -6.35 8.37 16.27
CA PRO A 30 -6.55 8.63 17.68
C PRO A 30 -5.49 9.62 18.22
N ARG A 31 -5.90 10.51 19.12
CA ARG A 31 -5.03 11.55 19.69
C ARG A 31 -5.12 11.58 21.21
N THR A 32 -3.99 11.87 21.83
CA THR A 32 -3.90 12.16 23.27
C THR A 32 -4.57 13.49 23.62
N PRO A 33 -4.87 13.77 24.90
CA PRO A 33 -5.41 15.08 25.32
C PRO A 33 -4.51 16.28 24.96
N SER A 34 -3.20 16.02 24.81
CA SER A 34 -2.22 17.02 24.36
C SER A 34 -2.21 17.25 22.84
N GLY A 35 -3.02 16.51 22.07
CA GLY A 35 -3.17 16.65 20.63
C GLY A 35 -2.21 15.81 19.78
N HIS A 36 -1.23 15.13 20.39
CA HIS A 36 -0.32 14.23 19.67
C HIS A 36 -1.03 12.93 19.26
N PRO A 37 -0.60 12.27 18.16
CA PRO A 37 -1.06 10.92 17.81
C PRO A 37 -0.91 9.96 19.00
N ASP A 38 -1.94 9.18 19.26
CA ASP A 38 -1.92 8.15 20.28
C ASP A 38 -1.33 6.86 19.69
N LEU A 39 -0.14 6.50 20.20
CA LEU A 39 0.60 5.29 19.82
C LEU A 39 0.51 4.22 20.92
N SER A 40 -0.54 4.26 21.74
CA SER A 40 -0.85 3.16 22.67
C SER A 40 -1.48 1.98 21.93
N GLY A 41 -1.25 0.76 22.44
CA GLY A 41 -1.79 -0.46 21.84
C GLY A 41 -0.83 -1.63 21.99
N THR A 42 -1.16 -2.74 21.32
CA THR A 42 -0.31 -3.93 21.25
C THR A 42 0.38 -3.95 19.89
N TYR A 43 1.70 -4.07 19.91
CA TYR A 43 2.55 -4.15 18.73
C TYR A 43 3.21 -5.52 18.66
N ASP A 44 3.47 -5.98 17.44
CA ASP A 44 4.37 -7.12 17.23
C ASP A 44 5.81 -6.69 17.56
N ILE A 45 6.49 -7.49 18.38
CA ILE A 45 7.88 -7.26 18.80
C ILE A 45 8.87 -8.07 17.95
N ALA A 46 8.39 -8.86 16.99
CA ALA A 46 9.24 -9.60 16.09
C ALA A 46 10.13 -8.64 15.30
N THR A 47 11.42 -8.68 15.59
CA THR A 47 12.42 -7.90 14.87
C THR A 47 12.76 -8.64 13.59
N LEU A 48 12.07 -8.31 12.50
CA LEU A 48 12.37 -8.86 11.17
C LEU A 48 13.73 -8.37 10.66
N THR A 49 14.06 -7.11 10.96
CA THR A 49 15.30 -6.46 10.53
C THR A 49 16.26 -6.35 11.72
N PRO A 50 17.42 -7.02 11.69
CA PRO A 50 18.37 -6.97 12.80
C PRO A 50 18.84 -5.54 13.09
N LEU A 51 19.10 -5.24 14.36
CA LEU A 51 19.56 -3.92 14.80
C LEU A 51 20.98 -3.62 14.34
N GLN A 52 21.80 -4.67 14.23
CA GLN A 52 23.17 -4.59 13.74
C GLN A 52 23.23 -5.08 12.30
N ARG A 53 24.18 -4.53 11.54
CA ARG A 53 24.49 -5.02 10.20
C ARG A 53 24.84 -6.52 10.29
N PRO A 54 24.24 -7.38 9.45
CA PRO A 54 24.63 -8.78 9.37
C PRO A 54 26.12 -8.95 9.08
N GLU A 55 26.79 -9.85 9.81
CA GLU A 55 28.25 -10.06 9.70
C GLU A 55 28.70 -10.37 8.27
N ARG A 56 27.85 -11.05 7.49
CA ARG A 56 28.08 -11.37 6.07
C ARG A 56 28.41 -10.16 5.19
N PHE A 57 27.98 -8.96 5.60
CA PHE A 57 28.21 -7.73 4.84
C PHE A 57 29.42 -6.93 5.34
N GLY A 58 29.87 -7.10 6.60
CA GLY A 58 31.05 -6.42 7.14
C GLY A 58 31.17 -4.92 6.76
N GLU A 59 32.27 -4.57 6.09
CA GLU A 59 32.57 -3.22 5.58
C GLU A 59 32.07 -2.95 4.15
N GLN A 60 31.33 -3.89 3.55
CA GLN A 60 30.77 -3.72 2.20
C GLN A 60 29.75 -2.59 2.20
N ALA A 61 30.06 -1.49 1.50
CA ALA A 61 29.21 -0.32 1.43
C ALA A 61 28.05 -0.46 0.43
N PHE A 62 28.24 -1.28 -0.62
CA PHE A 62 27.27 -1.41 -1.72
C PHE A 62 27.11 -2.87 -2.15
N LEU A 63 25.86 -3.24 -2.46
CA LEU A 63 25.52 -4.50 -3.10
C LEU A 63 25.57 -4.31 -4.62
N THR A 64 25.96 -5.35 -5.33
CA THR A 64 25.75 -5.43 -6.78
C THR A 64 24.26 -5.68 -7.10
N GLU A 65 23.84 -5.42 -8.33
CA GLU A 65 22.43 -5.64 -8.75
C GLU A 65 21.98 -7.10 -8.53
N GLU A 66 22.89 -8.06 -8.74
CA GLU A 66 22.63 -9.49 -8.56
C GLU A 66 22.52 -9.91 -7.08
N GLU A 67 23.10 -9.14 -6.16
CA GLU A 67 23.11 -9.44 -4.72
C GLU A 67 21.93 -8.83 -3.96
N ALA A 68 21.38 -7.71 -4.46
CA ALA A 68 20.24 -7.01 -3.87
C ALA A 68 19.00 -7.89 -3.56
N PRO A 69 18.57 -8.85 -4.42
CA PRO A 69 17.41 -9.69 -4.10
C PRO A 69 17.67 -10.73 -3.01
N ARG A 70 18.94 -10.96 -2.61
CA ARG A 70 19.34 -11.90 -1.54
C ARG A 70 19.90 -11.18 -0.31
N ALA A 71 19.64 -9.88 -0.19
CA ALA A 71 20.05 -9.09 0.97
C ALA A 71 19.35 -9.58 2.24
#